data_AF-A0A9E2H3T4-F1
#
_entry.id   AF-A0A9E2H3T4-F1
#
_cell.length_a   1.000
_cell.length_b   1.000
_cell.length_c   1.000
_cell.angle_alpha   90.00
_cell.angle_beta   90.00
_cell.angle_gamma   90.00
#
_symmetry.space_group_name_H-M   'P 1'
#
loop_
_entity.id
_entity.type
_entity.pdbx_description
1 polymer ?
#
loop_
_entity_poly.entity_id
_entity_poly.type
_entity_poly.pdbx_seq_one_letter_code
_entity_poly.pdbx_strand_id
1 'polypeptide(L)'
;MVKINRGDEVIPHTIIAPFTTKIRNAILPSHVSIPAGTGGLSQESVILCEQIRVIDKRRIVKVLGKLYDTWFTPLNGVYTRKSMKNVCIALLFFIIASCQKAPTEASDRIMDEPFELGVGESVTLKPDNVQVGFDTVISDSRCPIGVICIWEGEAQIKIQLSKQGSAPLSATLTIRGYVTAKDTCCHKYIDINGYRIKLMQLDPYPTHPVPNDYTNYRATLLVTRTGR
;
A
#
# COMPACT_ATOMS: atom_id res chain seq x y z
N MET A 1 12.20 -7.94 -17.86
CA MET A 1 11.83 -6.68 -17.16
C MET A 1 13.12 -6.13 -16.56
N VAL A 2 13.44 -4.86 -16.79
CA VAL A 2 14.61 -4.23 -16.16
C VAL A 2 14.18 -3.52 -14.91
N LYS A 3 14.91 -3.75 -13.82
CA LYS A 3 14.81 -2.96 -12.61
C LYS A 3 15.47 -1.61 -12.86
N ILE A 4 14.70 -0.54 -12.77
CA ILE A 4 15.21 0.83 -12.83
C ILE A 4 15.18 1.32 -11.40
N ASN A 5 16.34 1.33 -10.72
CA ASN A 5 16.36 1.78 -9.34
C ASN A 5 17.66 2.50 -8.96
N ARG A 6 17.48 3.58 -8.19
CA ARG A 6 18.52 4.29 -7.42
C ARG A 6 18.23 4.26 -5.90
N GLY A 7 17.14 3.60 -5.47
CA GLY A 7 16.66 3.54 -4.09
C GLY A 7 17.02 2.26 -3.34
N ASP A 8 17.05 2.37 -2.00
CA ASP A 8 17.60 1.40 -1.05
C ASP A 8 17.09 -0.04 -1.17
N GLU A 9 17.95 -1.00 -0.82
CA GLU A 9 17.67 -2.44 -0.85
C GLU A 9 16.49 -2.87 0.03
N VAL A 10 16.07 -2.01 0.96
CA VAL A 10 15.08 -2.28 2.01
C VAL A 10 13.63 -2.16 1.53
N ILE A 11 13.36 -1.42 0.44
CA ILE A 11 11.98 -1.19 -0.03
C ILE A 11 11.41 -2.49 -0.65
N PRO A 12 10.23 -3.00 -0.26
CA PRO A 12 9.71 -4.29 -0.78
C PRO A 12 9.29 -4.24 -2.25
N HIS A 13 9.08 -3.04 -2.80
CA HIS A 13 8.69 -2.81 -4.17
C HIS A 13 9.82 -2.20 -5.00
N THR A 14 9.76 -2.35 -6.31
CA THR A 14 10.74 -1.80 -7.25
C THR A 14 10.09 -1.36 -8.56
N ILE A 15 10.63 -0.32 -9.18
CA ILE A 15 10.19 0.13 -10.51
C ILE A 15 10.84 -0.75 -11.58
N ILE A 16 10.06 -1.13 -12.59
CA ILE A 16 10.52 -1.90 -13.73
C ILE A 16 10.05 -1.34 -15.07
N ALA A 17 10.80 -1.61 -16.13
CA ALA A 17 10.37 -1.44 -17.52
C ALA A 17 10.20 -2.81 -18.22
N PRO A 18 9.08 -3.05 -18.94
CA PRO A 18 8.88 -4.24 -19.75
C PRO A 18 9.80 -4.31 -20.98
N PHE A 19 10.01 -5.55 -21.46
CA PHE A 19 10.74 -5.86 -22.69
C PHE A 19 9.80 -6.57 -23.66
N THR A 20 9.96 -6.30 -24.95
CA THR A 20 9.35 -7.08 -26.03
C THR A 20 10.38 -7.40 -27.10
N THR A 21 10.25 -8.57 -27.71
CA THR A 21 11.05 -8.98 -28.88
C THR A 21 10.24 -8.89 -30.17
N LYS A 22 8.95 -8.54 -30.04
CA LYS A 22 8.01 -8.32 -31.14
C LYS A 22 7.55 -6.87 -31.10
N ILE A 23 8.16 -6.02 -31.92
CA ILE A 23 7.59 -4.72 -32.25
C ILE A 23 6.68 -4.92 -33.45
N ARG A 24 5.37 -4.70 -33.28
CA ARG A 24 4.39 -4.81 -34.36
C ARG A 24 4.10 -3.48 -35.08
N ASN A 25 4.49 -2.34 -34.49
CA ASN A 25 4.11 -0.99 -34.90
C ASN A 25 5.33 -0.04 -34.98
N ALA A 26 5.10 1.23 -35.33
CA ALA A 26 6.14 2.26 -35.39
C ALA A 26 6.90 2.42 -34.05
N ILE A 27 8.22 2.58 -34.13
CA ILE A 27 9.11 2.81 -32.98
C ILE A 27 8.83 4.21 -32.42
N LEU A 28 8.47 4.30 -31.13
CA LEU A 28 8.21 5.56 -30.46
C LEU A 28 9.49 6.11 -29.81
N PRO A 29 9.59 7.42 -29.54
CA PRO A 29 10.71 8.00 -28.80
C PRO A 29 10.91 7.41 -27.39
N SER A 30 9.89 6.75 -26.84
CA SER A 30 9.94 6.03 -25.56
C SER A 30 10.44 4.59 -25.68
N HIS A 31 10.80 4.13 -26.89
CA HIS A 31 11.35 2.80 -27.12
C HIS A 31 12.87 2.84 -27.13
N VAL A 32 13.49 1.95 -26.36
CA VAL A 32 14.95 1.80 -26.33
C VAL A 32 15.31 0.39 -26.79
N SER A 33 15.97 0.29 -27.95
CA SER A 33 16.45 -0.99 -28.49
C SER A 33 17.69 -1.47 -27.75
N ILE A 34 17.72 -2.76 -27.43
CA ILE A 34 18.80 -3.44 -26.71
C ILE A 34 19.25 -4.68 -27.52
N PRO A 35 20.53 -4.70 -27.93
CA PRO A 35 21.07 -5.84 -28.69
C PRO A 35 21.09 -7.14 -27.91
N ALA A 36 20.98 -8.26 -28.63
CA ALA A 36 21.22 -9.60 -28.12
C ALA A 36 22.63 -9.69 -27.50
N GLY A 37 22.77 -10.45 -26.42
CA GLY A 37 24.02 -10.55 -25.63
C GLY A 37 24.19 -9.43 -24.60
N THR A 38 23.43 -8.34 -24.68
CA THR A 38 23.50 -7.24 -23.69
C THR A 38 22.68 -7.59 -22.46
N GLY A 39 23.27 -7.46 -21.26
CA GLY A 39 22.55 -7.67 -20.00
C GLY A 39 21.92 -9.05 -19.81
N GLY A 40 22.46 -10.08 -20.48
CA GLY A 40 21.97 -11.47 -20.39
C GLY A 40 20.78 -11.80 -21.29
N LEU A 41 20.44 -10.94 -22.26
CA LEU A 41 19.38 -11.21 -23.24
C LEU A 41 19.88 -12.14 -24.36
N SER A 42 19.09 -13.16 -24.71
CA SER A 42 19.43 -14.11 -25.77
C SER A 42 19.00 -13.67 -27.18
N GLN A 43 18.26 -12.56 -27.29
CA GLN A 43 17.71 -12.04 -28.53
C GLN A 43 17.53 -10.52 -28.47
N GLU A 44 17.51 -9.88 -29.63
CA GLU A 44 17.21 -8.45 -29.80
C GLU A 44 15.90 -8.12 -29.11
N SER A 45 15.90 -7.08 -28.28
CA SER A 45 14.75 -6.72 -27.47
C SER A 45 14.58 -5.21 -27.39
N VAL A 46 13.37 -4.75 -27.13
CA VAL A 46 13.05 -3.32 -26.96
C VAL A 46 12.39 -3.09 -25.61
N ILE A 47 12.91 -2.07 -24.92
CA ILE A 47 12.36 -1.55 -23.66
C ILE A 47 11.22 -0.60 -24.00
N LEU A 48 10.08 -0.80 -23.36
CA LEU A 48 8.91 0.06 -23.49
C LEU A 48 8.85 1.00 -22.28
N CYS A 49 9.51 2.16 -22.36
CA CYS A 49 9.59 3.09 -21.23
C CYS A 49 8.22 3.70 -20.88
N GLU A 50 7.30 3.76 -21.83
CA GLU A 50 5.91 4.17 -21.58
C GLU A 50 5.14 3.15 -20.72
N GLN A 51 5.63 1.92 -20.60
CA GLN A 51 5.00 0.85 -19.81
C GLN A 51 5.70 0.62 -18.46
N ILE A 52 6.48 1.58 -17.98
CA ILE A 52 7.10 1.51 -16.65
C ILE A 52 6.03 1.32 -15.57
N ARG A 53 6.34 0.46 -14.59
CA ARG A 53 5.43 0.14 -13.48
C ARG A 53 6.18 -0.23 -12.21
N VAL A 54 5.51 -0.08 -11.07
CA VAL A 54 5.98 -0.58 -9.77
C VAL A 54 5.53 -2.04 -9.60
N ILE A 55 6.44 -2.92 -9.18
CA ILE A 55 6.12 -4.30 -8.80
C ILE A 55 6.70 -4.65 -7.44
N ASP A 56 6.10 -5.62 -6.76
CA ASP A 56 6.72 -6.25 -5.60
C ASP A 56 7.97 -7.06 -6.01
N LYS A 57 9.04 -6.99 -5.22
CA LYS A 57 10.28 -7.75 -5.44
C LYS A 57 10.05 -9.26 -5.47
N ARG A 58 9.03 -9.77 -4.76
CA ARG A 58 8.64 -11.20 -4.76
C ARG A 58 8.11 -11.67 -6.12
N ARG A 59 7.66 -10.75 -6.99
CA ARG A 59 7.24 -11.08 -8.37
C ARG A 59 8.44 -11.29 -9.32
N ILE A 60 9.67 -11.04 -8.86
CA ILE A 60 10.89 -11.28 -9.64
C ILE A 60 11.26 -12.75 -9.52
N VAL A 61 11.00 -13.51 -10.57
CA VAL A 61 11.36 -14.94 -10.63
C VAL A 61 12.87 -15.13 -10.78
N LYS A 62 13.50 -14.33 -11.66
CA LYS A 62 14.92 -14.46 -11.98
C LYS A 62 15.50 -13.15 -12.50
N VAL A 63 16.73 -12.84 -12.07
CA VAL A 63 17.54 -11.76 -12.65
C VAL A 63 18.37 -12.33 -13.80
N LEU A 64 18.24 -11.76 -15.00
CA LEU A 64 18.96 -12.20 -16.19
C LEU A 64 20.34 -11.54 -16.34
N GLY A 65 20.49 -10.29 -15.89
CA GLY A 65 21.74 -9.54 -15.94
C GLY A 65 21.54 -8.07 -15.57
N LYS A 66 22.54 -7.24 -15.89
CA LYS A 66 22.55 -5.78 -15.62
C LYS A 66 22.82 -5.01 -16.92
N LEU A 67 22.17 -3.86 -17.07
CA LEU A 67 22.43 -2.90 -18.14
C LEU A 67 23.22 -1.72 -17.56
N TYR A 68 24.15 -1.16 -18.34
CA TYR A 68 24.97 -0.02 -17.96
C TYR A 68 24.40 1.30 -18.51
N ASP A 69 24.74 2.43 -17.87
CA ASP A 69 24.15 3.76 -18.10
C ASP A 69 24.27 4.28 -19.55
N THR A 70 25.20 3.76 -20.34
CA THR A 70 25.39 4.11 -21.75
C THR A 70 24.16 3.88 -22.62
N TRP A 71 23.22 3.04 -22.17
CA TRP A 71 21.99 2.73 -22.90
C TRP A 71 20.79 3.61 -22.53
N PHE A 72 20.90 4.44 -21.49
CA PHE A 72 19.79 5.26 -20.97
C PHE A 72 19.98 6.77 -21.23
N THR A 73 21.10 7.17 -21.83
CA THR A 73 21.43 8.57 -22.13
C THR A 73 20.38 9.30 -23.01
N PRO A 74 19.68 8.65 -23.97
CA PRO A 74 18.65 9.33 -24.78
C PRO A 74 17.37 9.75 -24.02
N LEU A 75 17.13 9.25 -22.81
CA LEU A 75 15.84 9.41 -22.12
C LEU A 75 15.74 10.66 -21.22
N ASN A 76 16.87 11.30 -20.89
CA ASN A 76 16.89 12.41 -19.92
C ASN A 76 16.33 13.74 -20.48
N GLY A 77 15.95 13.81 -21.76
CA GLY A 77 15.47 15.03 -22.41
C GLY A 77 13.95 15.24 -22.45
N VAL A 78 13.13 14.26 -22.02
CA VAL A 78 11.68 14.24 -22.36
C VAL A 78 10.75 14.64 -21.19
N TYR A 79 11.21 14.58 -19.94
CA TYR A 79 10.32 14.77 -18.78
C TYR A 79 10.61 16.06 -17.98
N THR A 80 10.15 17.21 -18.49
CA THR A 80 9.95 18.40 -17.66
C THR A 80 8.55 19.01 -17.84
N ARG A 81 7.71 18.82 -16.80
CA ARG A 81 6.69 19.73 -16.22
C ARG A 81 5.42 20.15 -17.01
N LYS A 82 4.24 19.89 -16.41
CA LYS A 82 3.06 20.82 -16.26
C LYS A 82 1.99 20.19 -15.34
N SER A 83 1.82 20.56 -14.06
CA SER A 83 1.06 21.69 -13.45
C SER A 83 -0.48 21.60 -13.48
N MET A 84 -1.05 21.21 -12.31
CA MET A 84 -2.32 21.54 -11.61
C MET A 84 -3.59 22.01 -12.37
N LYS A 85 -4.78 21.56 -11.89
CA LYS A 85 -5.84 22.39 -11.22
C LYS A 85 -7.12 21.62 -10.82
N ASN A 86 -7.53 21.85 -9.56
CA ASN A 86 -8.87 21.97 -8.93
C ASN A 86 -10.12 21.25 -9.48
N VAL A 87 -10.82 20.49 -8.62
CA VAL A 87 -12.30 20.38 -8.60
C VAL A 87 -12.79 20.21 -7.15
N CYS A 88 -13.61 21.15 -6.68
CA CYS A 88 -14.54 21.01 -5.55
C CYS A 88 -15.93 20.66 -6.12
N ILE A 89 -16.77 19.90 -5.39
CA ILE A 89 -18.25 20.10 -5.32
C ILE A 89 -18.86 19.24 -4.18
N ALA A 90 -19.58 19.98 -3.33
CA ALA A 90 -20.69 19.73 -2.39
C ALA A 90 -21.13 18.32 -1.91
N LEU A 91 -21.13 18.22 -0.56
CA LEU A 91 -22.17 17.76 0.37
C LEU A 91 -23.50 17.17 -0.16
N LEU A 92 -23.85 15.99 0.39
CA LEU A 92 -25.24 15.58 0.63
C LEU A 92 -25.34 14.86 1.99
N PHE A 93 -26.17 15.41 2.86
CA PHE A 93 -26.62 14.85 4.14
C PHE A 93 -27.52 13.63 3.88
N PHE A 94 -27.28 12.50 4.56
CA PHE A 94 -28.33 11.53 4.85
C PHE A 94 -28.15 10.91 6.25
N ILE A 95 -29.12 11.29 7.07
CA ILE A 95 -29.65 10.81 8.34
C ILE A 95 -29.11 9.47 8.86
N ILE A 96 -28.58 9.56 10.08
CA ILE A 96 -28.29 8.54 11.09
C ILE A 96 -29.34 7.40 11.19
N ALA A 97 -28.91 6.18 10.90
CA ALA A 97 -29.50 4.96 11.46
C ALA A 97 -28.61 4.50 12.63
N SER A 98 -29.07 4.78 13.86
CA SER A 98 -28.45 4.27 15.08
C SER A 98 -28.79 2.79 15.22
N CYS A 99 -27.91 1.93 14.74
CA CYS A 99 -27.98 0.50 15.04
C CYS A 99 -27.18 0.27 16.33
N GLN A 100 -27.89 0.05 17.44
CA GLN A 100 -27.25 -0.37 18.69
C GLN A 100 -26.71 -1.79 18.49
N LYS A 101 -25.42 -1.89 18.17
CA LYS A 101 -24.69 -3.14 18.22
C LYS A 101 -24.54 -3.51 19.71
N ALA A 102 -25.01 -4.69 20.08
CA ALA A 102 -24.86 -5.26 21.42
C ALA A 102 -23.38 -5.22 21.87
N PRO A 103 -23.09 -5.22 23.18
CA PRO A 103 -21.70 -5.16 23.66
C PRO A 103 -20.97 -6.44 23.21
N THR A 104 -20.11 -6.31 22.22
CA THR A 104 -19.11 -7.33 21.91
C THR A 104 -18.22 -7.44 23.15
N GLU A 105 -18.17 -8.64 23.73
CA GLU A 105 -17.39 -8.94 24.93
C GLU A 105 -15.95 -8.44 24.76
N ALA A 106 -15.58 -7.45 25.57
CA ALA A 106 -14.25 -6.84 25.54
C ALA A 106 -13.23 -7.88 26.00
N SER A 107 -12.54 -8.55 25.07
CA SER A 107 -11.38 -9.37 25.42
C SER A 107 -10.27 -8.41 25.87
N ASP A 108 -9.91 -8.40 27.14
CA ASP A 108 -8.75 -7.59 27.57
C ASP A 108 -7.48 -8.10 26.87
N ARG A 109 -6.71 -7.18 26.27
CA ARG A 109 -5.40 -7.47 25.64
C ARG A 109 -4.30 -6.64 26.27
N ILE A 110 -3.06 -7.06 26.07
CA ILE A 110 -1.88 -6.37 26.59
C ILE A 110 -1.39 -5.39 25.51
N MET A 111 -1.03 -4.17 25.92
CA MET A 111 -0.32 -3.21 25.06
C MET A 111 1.03 -3.74 24.59
N ASP A 112 1.64 -3.10 23.60
CA ASP A 112 2.94 -3.46 23.03
C ASP A 112 2.98 -4.85 22.34
N GLU A 113 1.86 -5.57 22.27
CA GLU A 113 1.67 -6.79 21.49
C GLU A 113 0.72 -6.55 20.30
N PRO A 114 0.99 -7.13 19.11
CA PRO A 114 0.07 -7.05 17.99
C PRO A 114 -1.23 -7.81 18.27
N PHE A 115 -2.36 -7.24 17.88
CA PHE A 115 -3.67 -7.87 17.99
C PHE A 115 -4.50 -7.61 16.73
N GLU A 116 -5.50 -8.46 16.49
CA GLU A 116 -6.38 -8.35 15.34
C GLU A 116 -7.78 -7.89 15.74
N LEU A 117 -8.37 -7.02 14.92
CA LEU A 117 -9.76 -6.59 15.01
C LEU A 117 -10.44 -6.75 13.66
N GLY A 118 -11.67 -7.24 13.65
CA GLY A 118 -12.60 -7.12 12.53
C GLY A 118 -13.32 -5.77 12.52
N VAL A 119 -13.99 -5.45 11.41
CA VAL A 119 -14.79 -4.23 11.28
C VAL A 119 -15.93 -4.19 12.30
N GLY A 120 -16.02 -3.08 13.02
CA GLY A 120 -16.96 -2.86 14.12
C GLY A 120 -16.65 -3.65 15.38
N GLU A 121 -15.44 -4.21 15.54
CA GLU A 121 -14.94 -4.79 16.78
C GLU A 121 -14.09 -3.79 17.55
N SER A 122 -14.01 -3.98 18.87
CA SER A 122 -13.16 -3.17 19.74
C SER A 122 -12.53 -4.01 20.84
N VAL A 123 -11.43 -3.52 21.39
CA VAL A 123 -10.64 -4.18 22.42
C VAL A 123 -10.17 -3.19 23.46
N THR A 124 -10.09 -3.61 24.72
CA THR A 124 -9.50 -2.82 25.80
C THR A 124 -8.07 -3.27 26.02
N LEU A 125 -7.13 -2.32 25.98
CA LEU A 125 -5.71 -2.58 26.18
C LEU A 125 -5.26 -2.21 27.60
N LYS A 126 -4.63 -3.17 28.28
CA LYS A 126 -3.98 -3.01 29.58
C LYS A 126 -2.52 -2.61 29.42
N PRO A 127 -1.94 -1.86 30.37
CA PRO A 127 -2.52 -1.45 31.64
C PRO A 127 -3.37 -0.17 31.58
N ASP A 128 -3.37 0.56 30.47
CA ASP A 128 -3.94 1.92 30.40
C ASP A 128 -5.46 1.96 30.31
N ASN A 129 -6.12 0.81 30.17
CA ASN A 129 -7.56 0.69 29.91
C ASN A 129 -8.00 1.55 28.72
N VAL A 130 -7.16 1.60 27.68
CA VAL A 130 -7.48 2.31 26.44
C VAL A 130 -8.26 1.37 25.52
N GLN A 131 -9.44 1.79 25.10
CA GLN A 131 -10.24 1.04 24.14
C GLN A 131 -9.87 1.46 22.72
N VAL A 132 -9.67 0.48 21.86
CA VAL A 132 -9.32 0.65 20.45
C VAL A 132 -10.34 -0.11 19.61
N GLY A 133 -10.97 0.57 18.66
CA GLY A 133 -11.96 -0.01 17.75
C GLY A 133 -11.58 0.16 16.29
N PHE A 134 -11.91 -0.83 15.47
CA PHE A 134 -11.85 -0.72 14.01
C PHE A 134 -13.25 -0.33 13.52
N ASP A 135 -13.44 0.94 13.15
CA ASP A 135 -14.76 1.48 12.78
C ASP A 135 -15.16 1.01 11.38
N THR A 136 -14.40 1.40 10.36
CA THR A 136 -14.72 1.14 8.95
C THR A 136 -13.50 1.13 8.05
N VAL A 137 -13.61 0.47 6.89
CA VAL A 137 -12.70 0.68 5.76
C VAL A 137 -13.19 1.90 4.98
N ILE A 138 -12.33 2.92 4.83
CA ILE A 138 -12.63 4.13 4.05
C ILE A 138 -12.47 3.83 2.56
N SER A 139 -11.36 3.21 2.19
CA SER A 139 -11.07 2.79 0.83
C SER A 139 -10.00 1.70 0.81
N ASP A 140 -10.04 0.85 -0.21
CA ASP A 140 -8.94 -0.07 -0.52
C ASP A 140 -8.68 -0.07 -2.03
N SER A 141 -7.64 0.64 -2.42
CA SER A 141 -7.15 0.74 -3.80
C SER A 141 -5.82 0.01 -4.00
N ARG A 142 -5.41 -0.83 -3.03
CA ARG A 142 -4.15 -1.58 -3.10
C ARG A 142 -4.17 -2.47 -4.35
N CYS A 143 -3.08 -2.46 -5.11
CA CYS A 143 -3.00 -3.17 -6.38
C CYS A 143 -3.29 -4.68 -6.20
N PRO A 144 -4.41 -5.20 -6.75
CA PRO A 144 -4.82 -6.57 -6.51
C PRO A 144 -3.76 -7.64 -6.88
N ILE A 145 -3.88 -8.81 -6.25
CA ILE A 145 -3.07 -9.97 -6.65
C ILE A 145 -3.37 -10.32 -8.11
N GLY A 146 -2.32 -10.58 -8.90
CA GLY A 146 -2.44 -10.99 -10.29
C GLY A 146 -2.69 -9.85 -11.29
N VAL A 147 -2.83 -8.60 -10.85
CA VAL A 147 -2.99 -7.45 -11.76
C VAL A 147 -1.72 -6.59 -11.87
N ILE A 148 -1.65 -5.87 -12.98
CA ILE A 148 -0.56 -4.95 -13.32
C ILE A 148 -1.06 -3.52 -13.09
N CYS A 149 -0.55 -2.87 -12.04
CA CYS A 149 -0.86 -1.46 -11.76
C CYS A 149 0.33 -0.56 -12.09
N ILE A 150 0.04 0.70 -12.42
CA ILE A 150 1.06 1.76 -12.54
C ILE A 150 1.50 2.23 -11.14
N TRP A 151 0.54 2.32 -10.21
CA TRP A 151 0.72 2.75 -8.82
C TRP A 151 0.33 1.63 -7.85
N GLU A 152 1.05 1.51 -6.72
CA GLU A 152 0.82 0.47 -5.69
C GLU A 152 -0.54 0.61 -4.98
N GLY A 153 -1.12 1.81 -5.02
CA GLY A 153 -2.35 2.15 -4.33
C GLY A 153 -2.21 2.13 -2.80
N GLU A 154 -3.29 2.41 -2.11
CA GLU A 154 -3.33 2.36 -0.65
C GLU A 154 -4.71 1.96 -0.15
N ALA A 155 -4.74 1.45 1.08
CA ALA A 155 -5.96 1.27 1.85
C ALA A 155 -5.94 2.20 3.04
N GLN A 156 -7.10 2.75 3.35
CA GLN A 156 -7.33 3.63 4.48
C GLN A 156 -8.44 3.05 5.34
N ILE A 157 -8.19 2.95 6.64
CA ILE A 157 -9.18 2.51 7.62
C ILE A 157 -9.40 3.59 8.66
N LYS A 158 -10.62 3.66 9.20
CA LYS A 158 -10.97 4.49 10.33
C LYS A 158 -10.94 3.67 11.60
N ILE A 159 -10.22 4.16 12.60
CA ILE A 159 -10.18 3.59 13.95
C ILE A 159 -10.76 4.57 14.95
N GLN A 160 -11.16 4.05 16.10
CA GLN A 160 -11.61 4.83 17.25
C GLN A 160 -10.75 4.50 18.47
N LEU A 161 -10.40 5.53 19.24
CA LEU A 161 -9.69 5.42 20.51
C LEU A 161 -10.49 6.10 21.61
N SER A 162 -10.72 5.43 22.74
CA SER A 162 -11.32 6.06 23.91
C SER A 162 -10.57 5.64 25.17
N LYS A 163 -10.43 6.58 26.12
CA LYS A 163 -10.04 6.28 27.51
C LYS A 163 -11.31 6.23 28.34
N GLN A 164 -11.27 5.49 29.45
CA GLN A 164 -12.40 5.44 30.38
C GLN A 164 -12.84 6.87 30.77
N GLY A 165 -14.12 7.19 30.53
CA GLY A 165 -14.69 8.52 30.82
C GLY A 165 -14.38 9.62 29.79
N SER A 166 -13.70 9.33 28.68
CA SER A 166 -13.43 10.27 27.59
C SER A 166 -14.23 9.96 26.33
N ALA A 167 -14.60 10.99 25.56
CA ALA A 167 -15.25 10.80 24.26
C ALA A 167 -14.32 10.05 23.28
N PRO A 168 -14.85 9.18 22.41
CA PRO A 168 -14.04 8.49 21.39
C PRO A 168 -13.42 9.46 20.39
N LEU A 169 -12.11 9.34 20.16
CA LEU A 169 -11.39 10.03 19.09
C LEU A 169 -11.31 9.14 17.86
N SER A 170 -11.64 9.68 16.69
CA SER A 170 -11.47 8.98 15.41
C SER A 170 -10.12 9.33 14.77
N ALA A 171 -9.49 8.35 14.14
CA ALA A 171 -8.29 8.58 13.34
C ALA A 171 -8.24 7.67 12.10
N THR A 172 -7.49 8.10 11.09
CA THR A 172 -7.29 7.32 9.86
C THR A 172 -5.91 6.70 9.84
N LEU A 173 -5.85 5.39 9.63
CA LEU A 173 -4.61 4.65 9.36
C LEU A 173 -4.52 4.32 7.88
N THR A 174 -3.30 4.36 7.33
CA THR A 174 -3.04 4.07 5.91
C THR A 174 -2.04 2.93 5.78
N ILE A 175 -2.30 2.00 4.87
CA ILE A 175 -1.39 0.91 4.50
C ILE A 175 -1.22 0.87 2.98
N ARG A 176 0.01 0.68 2.52
CA ARG A 176 0.37 0.62 1.09
C ARG A 176 0.85 -0.76 0.73
N GLY A 177 0.41 -1.25 -0.43
CA GLY A 177 0.79 -2.57 -0.90
C GLY A 177 0.43 -3.68 0.09
N TYR A 178 1.07 -4.84 -0.07
CA TYR A 178 0.91 -5.97 0.84
C TYR A 178 2.03 -5.94 1.89
N VAL A 179 1.64 -5.73 3.15
CA VAL A 179 2.54 -5.68 4.29
C VAL A 179 1.98 -6.62 5.35
N THR A 180 2.84 -7.44 5.94
CA THR A 180 2.50 -8.39 6.99
C THR A 180 3.00 -7.91 8.34
N ALA A 181 2.51 -8.49 9.43
CA ALA A 181 3.01 -8.21 10.77
C ALA A 181 4.53 -8.40 10.95
N LYS A 182 5.18 -9.20 10.07
CA LYS A 182 6.63 -9.45 10.10
C LYS A 182 7.47 -8.34 9.43
N ASP A 183 6.86 -7.48 8.62
CA ASP A 183 7.58 -6.52 7.76
C ASP A 183 7.87 -5.19 8.48
N THR A 184 8.92 -5.13 9.29
CA THR A 184 9.20 -3.98 10.18
C THR A 184 9.52 -2.64 9.50
N CYS A 185 9.87 -2.63 8.21
CA CYS A 185 10.31 -1.42 7.48
C CYS A 185 9.19 -0.44 7.13
N CYS A 186 7.95 -0.92 7.06
CA CYS A 186 6.99 -0.36 6.12
C CYS A 186 5.62 -0.08 6.77
N HIS A 187 5.46 -0.42 8.05
CA HIS A 187 4.27 -0.10 8.83
C HIS A 187 4.19 1.40 9.11
N LYS A 188 3.14 2.03 8.60
CA LYS A 188 2.81 3.42 8.94
C LYS A 188 2.16 3.48 10.32
N TYR A 189 2.40 4.59 10.99
CA TYR A 189 1.83 4.87 12.30
C TYR A 189 1.28 6.27 12.37
N ILE A 190 0.41 6.48 13.35
CA ILE A 190 -0.01 7.79 13.84
C ILE A 190 0.26 7.88 15.33
N ASP A 191 0.48 9.10 15.80
CA ASP A 191 0.58 9.40 17.22
C ASP A 191 -0.68 10.18 17.63
N ILE A 192 -1.47 9.63 18.57
CA ILE A 192 -2.75 10.19 19.01
C ILE A 192 -2.97 9.90 20.51
N ASN A 193 -3.37 10.92 21.27
CA ASN A 193 -3.70 10.81 22.70
C ASN A 193 -2.61 10.11 23.57
N GLY A 194 -1.34 10.30 23.22
CA GLY A 194 -0.19 9.68 23.90
C GLY A 194 0.14 8.26 23.45
N TYR A 195 -0.48 7.78 22.37
CA TYR A 195 -0.24 6.44 21.81
C TYR A 195 0.20 6.49 20.37
N ARG A 196 1.14 5.62 20.04
CA ARG A 196 1.56 5.31 18.68
C ARG A 196 0.84 4.06 18.23
N ILE A 197 0.05 4.19 17.16
CA ILE A 197 -0.76 3.11 16.61
C ILE A 197 -0.22 2.78 15.22
N LYS A 198 0.20 1.54 15.02
CA LYS A 198 0.67 0.99 13.76
C LYS A 198 -0.40 0.10 13.13
N LEU A 199 -0.66 0.31 11.84
CA LEU A 199 -1.38 -0.66 11.02
C LEU A 199 -0.37 -1.65 10.44
N MET A 200 -0.34 -2.86 11.00
CA MET A 200 0.68 -3.86 10.69
C MET A 200 0.29 -4.71 9.48
N GLN A 201 -1.00 -4.99 9.33
CA GLN A 201 -1.55 -5.82 8.26
C GLN A 201 -3.05 -5.51 8.10
N LEU A 202 -3.58 -5.67 6.89
CA LEU A 202 -5.00 -5.49 6.59
C LEU A 202 -5.42 -6.55 5.57
N ASP A 203 -6.28 -7.47 6.00
CA ASP A 203 -6.79 -8.57 5.20
C ASP A 203 -8.31 -8.48 5.04
N PRO A 204 -8.90 -9.08 3.99
CA PRO A 204 -8.20 -9.71 2.87
C PRO A 204 -7.45 -8.69 2.01
N TYR A 205 -6.38 -9.14 1.36
CA TYR A 205 -5.76 -8.35 0.32
C TYR A 205 -6.60 -8.37 -0.96
N PRO A 206 -6.76 -7.25 -1.70
CA PRO A 206 -7.59 -7.21 -2.88
C PRO A 206 -7.23 -8.27 -3.92
N THR A 207 -8.25 -8.88 -4.51
CA THR A 207 -8.12 -9.83 -5.63
C THR A 207 -8.95 -9.33 -6.80
N HIS A 208 -8.66 -9.82 -8.01
CA HIS A 208 -9.47 -9.52 -9.20
C HIS A 208 -10.02 -10.84 -9.75
N PRO A 209 -11.29 -10.88 -10.21
CA PRO A 209 -12.26 -9.79 -10.39
C PRO A 209 -13.21 -9.55 -9.20
N VAL A 210 -12.97 -10.20 -8.06
CA VAL A 210 -13.90 -10.17 -6.92
C VAL A 210 -13.89 -8.78 -6.25
N PRO A 211 -15.04 -8.08 -6.15
CA PRO A 211 -15.11 -6.82 -5.42
C PRO A 211 -14.75 -6.99 -3.94
N ASN A 212 -14.13 -5.97 -3.35
CA ASN A 212 -13.81 -5.98 -1.93
C ASN A 212 -15.09 -5.90 -1.09
N ASP A 213 -15.29 -6.88 -0.21
CA ASP A 213 -16.32 -6.84 0.83
C ASP A 213 -15.72 -6.27 2.11
N TYR A 214 -15.97 -4.99 2.39
CA TYR A 214 -15.39 -4.30 3.55
C TYR A 214 -15.87 -4.84 4.89
N THR A 215 -16.93 -5.65 4.95
CA THR A 215 -17.45 -6.17 6.22
C THR A 215 -16.58 -7.28 6.80
N ASN A 216 -15.80 -7.97 5.95
CA ASN A 216 -14.95 -9.09 6.36
C ASN A 216 -13.50 -8.69 6.65
N TYR A 217 -13.19 -7.39 6.58
CA TYR A 217 -11.82 -6.91 6.76
C TYR A 217 -11.37 -7.09 8.21
N ARG A 218 -10.10 -7.48 8.37
CA ARG A 218 -9.42 -7.62 9.65
C ARG A 218 -8.11 -6.84 9.61
N ALA A 219 -7.90 -6.01 10.63
CA ALA A 219 -6.71 -5.19 10.80
C ALA A 219 -5.86 -5.77 11.93
N THR A 220 -4.57 -6.00 11.67
CA THR A 220 -3.59 -6.26 12.72
C THR A 220 -3.00 -4.93 13.16
N LEU A 221 -3.20 -4.57 14.43
CA LEU A 221 -2.78 -3.31 15.01
C LEU A 221 -1.72 -3.55 16.08
N LEU A 222 -0.81 -2.58 16.25
CA LEU A 222 0.11 -2.52 17.38
C LEU A 222 0.03 -1.14 18.02
N VAL A 223 -0.26 -1.11 19.31
CA VAL A 223 -0.42 0.12 20.08
C VAL A 223 0.66 0.19 21.15
N THR A 224 1.40 1.29 21.15
CA THR A 224 2.51 1.56 22.08
C THR A 224 2.35 2.98 22.64
N ARG A 225 2.96 3.30 23.79
CA ARG A 225 2.97 4.68 24.31
C ARG A 225 3.97 5.54 23.51
N THR A 226 3.63 6.79 23.22
CA THR A 226 4.58 7.74 22.61
C THR A 226 5.55 8.27 23.67
N GLY A 227 6.86 8.29 23.37
CA GLY A 227 7.86 8.98 24.21
C GLY A 227 8.52 8.12 25.29
N ARG A 228 8.77 6.83 25.02
CA ARG A 228 9.80 6.06 25.74
C ARG A 228 11.14 6.17 25.02
#